data_AF-A0A4Q5WIU3-F1
#
_entry.id   AF-A0A4Q5WIU3-F1
#
_cell.length_a   1.000
_cell.length_b   1.000
_cell.length_c   1.000
_cell.angle_alpha   90.00
_cell.angle_beta   90.00
_cell.angle_gamma   90.00
#
_symmetry.space_group_name_H-M   'P 1'
#
loop_
_entity.id
_entity.type
_entity.pdbx_description
1 polymer ?
#
loop_
_entity_poly.entity_id
_entity_poly.type
_entity_poly.pdbx_seq_one_letter_code
_entity_poly.pdbx_strand_id
1 'polypeptide(L)'
;MHQMIETIRTLYTQWAGAEPAGLDVLPQAGSDRRYFRLAGADGRTVIATYGANVRENETFVYFACHFAGLGLNVPDVLAVNEEGTAYLQTDFGDRSLLQALEQRGYSDDVYALFRESLAELARLQVRGDEGLDYNRCLTNREFGKQAILADLLYFKYYFLDALREPYDKQRLID
;
A
#
# COMPACT_ATOMS: atom_id res chain seq x y z
N MET A 1 15.00 -5.53 13.47
CA MET A 1 14.36 -6.70 12.81
C MET A 1 13.73 -7.64 13.84
N HIS A 2 14.48 -8.12 14.84
CA HIS A 2 13.94 -9.02 15.89
C HIS A 2 12.67 -8.48 16.56
N GLN A 3 12.72 -7.26 17.09
CA GLN A 3 11.56 -6.59 17.71
C GLN A 3 10.33 -6.54 16.79
N MET A 4 10.51 -6.28 15.50
CA MET A 4 9.41 -6.17 14.53
C MET A 4 8.71 -7.52 14.36
N ILE A 5 9.50 -8.60 14.28
CA ILE A 5 9.00 -9.98 14.17
C ILE A 5 8.22 -10.37 15.43
N GLU A 6 8.73 -10.04 16.61
CA GLU A 6 8.01 -10.30 17.87
C GLU A 6 6.68 -9.55 17.93
N THR A 7 6.66 -8.27 17.53
CA THR A 7 5.44 -7.46 17.47
C THR A 7 4.38 -8.09 16.56
N ILE A 8 4.74 -8.47 15.33
CA ILE A 8 3.76 -9.07 14.41
C ILE A 8 3.31 -10.47 14.81
N ARG A 9 4.18 -11.28 15.44
CA ARG A 9 3.82 -12.62 15.93
C ARG A 9 2.85 -12.49 17.10
N THR A 10 3.11 -11.54 18.01
CA THR A 10 2.20 -11.22 19.12
C THR A 10 0.84 -10.79 18.60
N LEU A 11 0.81 -9.85 17.64
CA LEU A 11 -0.43 -9.37 17.03
C LEU A 11 -1.21 -10.51 16.33
N TYR A 12 -0.51 -11.37 15.59
CA TYR A 12 -1.12 -12.56 14.99
C TYR A 12 -1.71 -13.49 16.03
N THR A 13 -0.96 -13.83 17.08
CA THR A 13 -1.44 -14.73 18.14
C THR A 13 -2.66 -14.18 18.86
N GLN A 14 -2.69 -12.86 19.11
CA GLN A 14 -3.86 -12.20 19.70
C GLN A 14 -5.10 -12.28 18.80
N TRP A 15 -4.91 -12.10 17.48
CA TRP A 15 -6.01 -12.13 16.52
C TRP A 15 -6.49 -13.56 16.18
N ALA A 16 -5.56 -14.48 15.91
CA ALA A 16 -5.84 -15.85 15.48
C ALA A 16 -6.05 -16.84 16.63
N GLY A 17 -5.65 -16.48 17.86
CA GLY A 17 -5.71 -17.35 19.05
C GLY A 17 -4.59 -18.42 19.11
N ALA A 18 -3.66 -18.41 18.15
CA ALA A 18 -2.52 -19.32 18.09
C ALA A 18 -1.34 -18.67 17.34
N GLU A 19 -0.14 -19.16 17.62
CA GLU A 19 1.08 -18.73 16.93
C GLU A 19 1.04 -19.04 15.42
N PRO A 20 1.65 -18.20 14.57
CA PRO A 20 1.74 -18.50 13.14
C PRO A 20 2.63 -19.74 12.92
N ALA A 21 2.18 -20.63 12.06
CA ALA A 21 2.90 -21.84 11.65
C ALA A 21 4.07 -21.53 10.70
N GLY A 22 4.01 -20.40 9.99
CA GLY A 22 5.06 -19.93 9.09
C GLY A 22 5.15 -18.41 9.05
N LEU A 23 6.33 -17.89 8.74
CA LEU A 23 6.61 -16.47 8.58
C LEU A 23 7.62 -16.28 7.45
N ASP A 24 7.19 -15.60 6.39
CA ASP A 24 8.03 -15.22 5.27
C ASP A 24 8.21 -13.69 5.23
N VAL A 25 9.44 -13.23 5.05
CA VAL A 25 9.72 -11.80 4.88
C VAL A 25 9.50 -11.44 3.41
N LEU A 26 8.63 -10.47 3.15
CA LEU A 26 8.38 -10.00 1.79
C LEU A 26 9.39 -8.90 1.40
N PRO A 27 9.72 -8.78 0.11
CA PRO A 27 10.62 -7.73 -0.37
C PRO A 27 10.16 -6.33 0.06
N GLN A 28 11.12 -5.50 0.46
CA GLN A 28 10.84 -4.09 0.77
C GLN A 28 10.41 -3.35 -0.51
N ALA A 29 9.35 -2.55 -0.38
CA ALA A 29 8.91 -1.61 -1.42
C ALA A 29 9.50 -0.20 -1.17
N GLY A 30 9.09 0.80 -1.94
CA GLY A 30 9.58 2.19 -1.83
C GLY A 30 9.25 2.93 -0.51
N SER A 31 8.83 2.24 0.56
CA SER A 31 8.54 2.80 1.89
C SER A 31 9.40 2.15 2.97
N ASP A 32 9.43 2.75 4.16
CA ASP A 32 10.10 2.17 5.34
C ASP A 32 9.31 1.00 5.96
N ARG A 33 8.05 0.79 5.56
CA ARG A 33 7.24 -0.35 6.00
C ARG A 33 7.90 -1.68 5.64
N ARG A 34 7.73 -2.65 6.54
CA ARG A 34 8.17 -4.05 6.38
C ARG A 34 6.95 -4.94 6.32
N TYR A 35 6.93 -5.84 5.35
CA TYR A 35 5.81 -6.76 5.12
C TYR A 35 6.26 -8.19 5.37
N PHE A 36 5.36 -8.97 5.96
CA PHE A 36 5.59 -10.36 6.32
C PHE A 36 4.34 -11.15 5.96
N ARG A 37 4.50 -12.30 5.33
CA ARG A 37 3.39 -13.25 5.15
C ARG A 37 3.40 -14.22 6.32
N LEU A 38 2.30 -14.28 7.05
CA LEU A 38 2.10 -15.21 8.16
C LEU A 38 1.13 -16.31 7.72
N ALA A 39 1.50 -17.57 7.95
CA ALA A 39 0.68 -18.72 7.64
C ALA A 39 0.10 -19.35 8.91
N GLY A 40 -1.21 -19.62 8.91
CA GLY A 40 -1.87 -20.42 9.92
C GLY A 40 -1.63 -21.92 9.73
N ALA A 41 -1.89 -22.71 10.77
CA ALA A 41 -1.81 -24.17 10.69
C ALA A 41 -2.83 -24.78 9.69
N ASP A 42 -3.87 -24.03 9.33
CA ASP A 42 -4.87 -24.39 8.32
C ASP A 42 -4.45 -24.00 6.88
N GLY A 43 -3.26 -23.43 6.71
CA GLY A 43 -2.72 -23.01 5.41
C GLY A 43 -3.23 -21.65 4.93
N ARG A 44 -4.13 -20.97 5.66
CA ARG A 44 -4.54 -19.60 5.31
C ARG A 44 -3.43 -18.63 5.65
N THR A 45 -3.30 -17.58 4.84
CA THR A 45 -2.27 -16.57 5.01
C THR A 45 -2.85 -15.18 5.23
N VAL A 46 -2.08 -14.36 5.95
CA VAL A 46 -2.32 -12.92 6.13
C VAL A 46 -1.02 -12.16 5.91
N ILE A 47 -1.13 -10.89 5.55
CA ILE A 47 0.02 -9.99 5.49
C ILE A 47 0.08 -9.20 6.79
N ALA A 48 1.17 -9.33 7.52
CA ALA A 48 1.51 -8.45 8.62
C ALA A 48 2.41 -7.32 8.11
N THR A 49 2.09 -6.10 8.52
CA THR A 49 2.89 -4.91 8.21
C THR A 49 3.39 -4.29 9.49
N TYR A 50 4.67 -3.92 9.51
CA TYR A 50 5.27 -3.09 10.55
C TYR A 50 5.73 -1.76 9.94
N GLY A 51 5.37 -0.65 10.57
CA GLY A 51 5.80 0.70 10.17
C GLY A 51 5.95 1.60 11.39
N ALA A 52 7.10 2.26 11.53
CA ALA A 52 7.35 3.17 12.65
C ALA A 52 6.54 4.48 12.57
N ASN A 53 6.05 4.84 11.38
CA ASN A 53 5.21 6.01 11.17
C ASN A 53 3.74 5.69 11.49
N VAL A 54 3.34 5.92 12.74
CA VAL A 54 1.97 5.65 13.22
C VAL A 54 0.92 6.41 12.41
N ARG A 55 1.17 7.69 12.07
CA ARG A 55 0.20 8.48 11.28
C ARG A 55 -0.01 7.91 9.87
N GLU A 56 1.04 7.38 9.25
CA GLU A 56 0.93 6.69 7.96
C GLU A 56 0.09 5.41 8.09
N ASN A 57 0.30 4.63 9.14
CA ASN A 57 -0.47 3.41 9.41
C ASN A 57 -1.95 3.72 9.70
N GLU A 58 -2.24 4.72 10.53
CA GLU A 58 -3.61 5.17 10.82
C GLU A 58 -4.35 5.64 9.56
N THR A 59 -3.62 6.32 8.67
CA THR A 59 -4.14 6.73 7.36
C THR A 59 -4.46 5.49 6.53
N PHE A 60 -3.51 4.56 6.39
CA PHE A 60 -3.73 3.32 5.64
C PHE A 60 -4.94 2.54 6.15
N VAL A 61 -5.04 2.31 7.47
CA VAL A 61 -6.14 1.58 8.10
C VAL A 61 -7.48 2.26 7.83
N TYR A 62 -7.53 3.59 7.99
CA TYR A 62 -8.74 4.36 7.71
C TYR A 62 -9.21 4.20 6.26
N PHE A 63 -8.30 4.38 5.30
CA PHE A 63 -8.63 4.25 3.87
C PHE A 63 -9.01 2.82 3.49
N ALA A 64 -8.29 1.81 4.00
CA ALA A 64 -8.60 0.41 3.76
C ALA A 64 -10.01 0.06 4.27
N CYS A 65 -10.35 0.41 5.51
CA CYS A 65 -11.68 0.20 6.07
C CYS A 65 -12.78 0.96 5.30
N HIS A 66 -12.51 2.21 4.91
CA HIS A 66 -13.46 3.02 4.13
C HIS A 66 -13.76 2.38 2.77
N PHE A 67 -12.72 2.03 2.01
CA PHE A 67 -12.87 1.41 0.70
C PHE A 67 -13.49 0.00 0.77
N ALA A 68 -13.15 -0.80 1.78
CA ALA A 68 -13.78 -2.08 2.04
C ALA A 68 -15.28 -1.93 2.32
N GLY A 69 -15.66 -0.92 3.11
CA GLY A 69 -17.07 -0.58 3.39
C GLY A 69 -17.89 -0.20 2.15
N LEU A 70 -17.22 0.29 1.09
CA LEU A 70 -17.83 0.57 -0.22
C LEU A 70 -17.83 -0.63 -1.17
N GLY A 71 -17.33 -1.79 -0.73
CA GLY A 71 -17.17 -2.97 -1.58
C GLY A 71 -16.21 -2.73 -2.73
N LEU A 72 -15.09 -2.06 -2.46
CA LEU A 72 -13.97 -1.91 -3.40
C LEU A 72 -12.92 -2.99 -3.13
N ASN A 73 -12.17 -3.37 -4.18
CA ASN A 73 -11.16 -4.41 -4.11
C ASN A 73 -9.86 -3.92 -3.42
N VAL A 74 -9.92 -3.81 -2.10
CA VAL A 74 -8.81 -3.42 -1.21
C VAL A 74 -8.59 -4.50 -0.15
N PRO A 75 -7.42 -4.57 0.50
CA PRO A 75 -7.23 -5.53 1.59
C PRO A 75 -8.08 -5.13 2.80
N ASP A 76 -8.71 -6.12 3.44
CA ASP A 76 -9.37 -5.91 4.72
C ASP A 76 -8.34 -5.84 5.83
N VAL A 77 -8.50 -4.87 6.74
CA VAL A 77 -7.71 -4.80 7.98
C VAL A 77 -8.30 -5.75 9.00
N LEU A 78 -7.50 -6.71 9.45
CA LEU A 78 -7.92 -7.80 10.33
C LEU A 78 -7.66 -7.48 11.80
N ALA A 79 -6.53 -6.82 12.08
CA ALA A 79 -6.12 -6.41 13.41
C ALA A 79 -5.10 -5.27 13.34
N VAL A 80 -5.02 -4.47 14.39
CA VAL A 80 -4.01 -3.41 14.59
C VAL A 80 -3.52 -3.51 16.02
N ASN A 81 -2.22 -3.37 16.27
CA ASN A 81 -1.70 -3.35 17.64
C ASN A 81 -2.04 -2.04 18.36
N GLU A 82 -1.94 -2.05 19.68
CA GLU A 82 -2.25 -0.90 20.53
C GLU A 82 -1.41 0.34 20.18
N GLU A 83 -0.14 0.14 19.80
CA GLU A 83 0.76 1.24 19.46
C GLU A 83 0.55 1.80 18.05
N GLY A 84 -0.32 1.19 17.22
CA GLY A 84 -0.54 1.60 15.83
C GLY A 84 0.69 1.47 14.92
N THR A 85 1.68 0.65 15.32
CA THR A 85 2.94 0.41 14.59
C THR A 85 2.91 -0.87 13.76
N ALA A 86 1.91 -1.72 13.96
CA ALA A 86 1.71 -2.96 13.22
C ALA A 86 0.22 -3.25 12.97
N TYR A 87 -0.06 -3.87 11.83
CA TYR A 87 -1.40 -4.32 11.47
C TYR A 87 -1.36 -5.62 10.64
N LEU A 88 -2.45 -6.36 10.68
CA LEU A 88 -2.71 -7.53 9.84
C LEU A 88 -3.74 -7.17 8.78
N GLN A 89 -3.55 -7.69 7.58
CA GLN A 89 -4.46 -7.50 6.47
C GLN A 89 -4.61 -8.79 5.64
N THR A 90 -5.66 -8.87 4.83
CA THR A 90 -5.86 -10.01 3.92
C THR A 90 -4.72 -10.16 2.91
N ASP A 91 -4.41 -11.41 2.56
CA ASP A 91 -3.41 -11.76 1.56
C ASP A 91 -4.09 -12.12 0.23
N PHE A 92 -3.73 -11.40 -0.84
CA PHE A 92 -4.22 -11.67 -2.20
C PHE A 92 -3.35 -12.66 -2.98
N GLY A 93 -2.31 -13.20 -2.33
CA GLY A 93 -1.37 -14.13 -2.92
C GLY A 93 -0.33 -13.45 -3.80
N ASP A 94 0.31 -14.23 -4.67
CA ASP A 94 1.53 -13.82 -5.38
C ASP A 94 1.32 -13.47 -6.85
N ARG A 95 0.09 -13.59 -7.35
CA ARG A 95 -0.22 -13.41 -8.76
C ARG A 95 -0.44 -11.94 -9.09
N SER A 96 0.43 -11.38 -9.90
CA SER A 96 0.26 -10.01 -10.42
C SER A 96 -0.18 -10.00 -11.88
N LEU A 97 -0.83 -8.89 -12.29
CA LEU A 97 -1.18 -8.66 -13.69
C LEU A 97 0.05 -8.57 -14.60
N LEU A 98 1.19 -8.11 -14.06
CA LEU A 98 2.47 -8.10 -14.78
C LEU A 98 2.96 -9.52 -15.05
N GLN A 99 2.98 -10.39 -14.04
CA GLN A 99 3.36 -11.80 -14.25
C GLN A 99 2.44 -12.48 -15.26
N ALA A 100 1.15 -12.19 -15.21
CA ALA A 100 0.18 -12.67 -16.20
C ALA A 100 0.56 -12.25 -17.62
N LEU A 101 0.94 -10.98 -17.82
CA LEU A 101 1.40 -10.45 -19.10
C LEU A 101 2.73 -11.09 -19.55
N GLU A 102 3.70 -11.23 -18.65
CA GLU A 102 5.00 -11.82 -18.96
C GLU A 102 4.88 -13.30 -19.38
N GLN A 103 4.01 -14.06 -18.71
CA GLN A 103 3.83 -15.49 -18.96
C GLN A 103 2.98 -15.78 -20.21
N ARG A 104 1.95 -14.98 -20.46
CA ARG A 104 0.94 -15.26 -21.50
C ARG A 104 0.95 -14.28 -22.66
N GLY A 105 1.81 -13.26 -22.62
CA GLY A 105 1.90 -12.21 -23.62
C GLY A 105 0.59 -11.43 -23.79
N TYR A 106 0.46 -10.77 -24.94
CA TYR A 106 -0.70 -9.99 -25.34
C TYR A 106 -1.86 -10.89 -25.82
N SER A 107 -2.32 -11.79 -24.96
CA SER A 107 -3.46 -12.67 -25.22
C SER A 107 -4.79 -11.99 -24.85
N ASP A 108 -5.89 -12.47 -25.41
CA ASP A 108 -7.24 -11.98 -25.11
C ASP A 108 -7.58 -12.09 -23.61
N ASP A 109 -7.12 -13.16 -22.95
CA ASP A 109 -7.28 -13.35 -21.50
C ASP A 109 -6.56 -12.26 -20.70
N VAL A 110 -5.32 -11.93 -21.07
CA VAL A 110 -4.56 -10.87 -20.39
C VAL A 110 -5.22 -9.52 -20.65
N TYR A 111 -5.64 -9.24 -21.88
CA TYR A 111 -6.37 -8.03 -22.21
C TYR A 111 -7.65 -7.88 -21.38
N ALA A 112 -8.41 -8.97 -21.19
CA ALA A 112 -9.60 -8.98 -20.35
C ALA A 112 -9.29 -8.62 -18.88
N LEU A 113 -8.19 -9.14 -18.32
CA LEU A 113 -7.74 -8.79 -16.96
C LEU A 113 -7.37 -7.30 -16.82
N PHE A 114 -6.72 -6.72 -17.83
CA PHE A 114 -6.44 -5.28 -17.85
C PHE A 114 -7.73 -4.46 -17.93
N ARG A 115 -8.70 -4.89 -18.74
CA ARG A 115 -10.00 -4.22 -18.85
C ARG A 115 -10.76 -4.25 -17.51
N GLU A 116 -10.78 -5.39 -16.83
CA GLU A 116 -11.38 -5.53 -15.50
C GLU A 116 -10.67 -4.63 -14.48
N SER A 117 -9.33 -4.67 -14.44
CA SER A 117 -8.53 -3.85 -13.52
C SER A 117 -8.76 -2.36 -13.72
N LEU A 118 -8.89 -1.90 -14.98
CA LEU A 118 -9.20 -0.51 -15.29
C LEU A 118 -10.62 -0.11 -14.88
N ALA A 119 -11.59 -1.02 -15.04
CA ALA A 119 -12.96 -0.77 -14.60
C ALA A 119 -13.03 -0.60 -13.07
N GLU A 120 -12.35 -1.47 -12.33
CA GLU A 120 -12.28 -1.40 -10.85
C GLU A 120 -11.49 -0.17 -10.37
N LEU A 121 -10.41 0.20 -11.06
CA LEU A 121 -9.68 1.43 -10.77
C LEU A 121 -10.56 2.67 -10.97
N ALA A 122 -11.30 2.74 -12.07
CA ALA A 122 -12.23 3.84 -12.33
C ALA A 122 -13.35 3.89 -11.28
N ARG A 123 -13.89 2.73 -10.90
CA ARG A 123 -14.88 2.62 -9.82
C ARG A 123 -14.33 3.18 -8.50
N LEU A 124 -13.12 2.79 -8.10
CA LEU A 124 -12.46 3.33 -6.91
C LEU A 124 -12.26 4.85 -7.00
N GLN A 125 -11.79 5.37 -8.14
CA GLN A 125 -11.51 6.80 -8.31
C GLN A 125 -12.77 7.67 -8.32
N VAL A 126 -13.90 7.16 -8.81
CA VAL A 126 -15.15 7.93 -8.96
C VAL A 126 -16.10 7.75 -7.77
N ARG A 127 -16.10 6.57 -7.14
CA ARG A 127 -17.02 6.23 -6.05
C ARG A 127 -16.33 6.14 -4.68
N GLY A 128 -15.01 5.99 -4.66
CA GLY A 128 -14.28 5.68 -3.44
C GLY A 128 -14.24 6.83 -2.44
N ASP A 129 -14.52 8.06 -2.85
CA ASP A 129 -14.54 9.20 -1.94
C ASP A 129 -15.94 9.51 -1.36
N GLU A 130 -16.97 8.74 -1.73
CA GLU A 130 -18.31 8.90 -1.17
C GLU A 130 -18.27 8.71 0.36
N GLY A 131 -18.42 9.81 1.11
CA GLY A 131 -18.36 9.82 2.58
C GLY A 131 -16.95 9.84 3.17
N LEU A 132 -15.91 10.02 2.35
CA LEU A 132 -14.51 10.05 2.81
C LEU A 132 -14.19 11.36 3.56
N ASP A 133 -13.74 11.23 4.80
CA ASP A 133 -13.11 12.29 5.57
C ASP A 133 -11.65 12.54 5.14
N TYR A 134 -11.46 13.56 4.29
CA TYR A 134 -10.14 14.03 3.86
C TYR A 134 -9.28 14.59 5.01
N ASN A 135 -9.83 14.84 6.20
CA ASN A 135 -9.02 15.22 7.36
C ASN A 135 -8.05 14.09 7.80
N ARG A 136 -8.32 12.85 7.36
CA ARG A 136 -7.51 11.66 7.62
C ARG A 136 -6.36 11.46 6.62
N CYS A 137 -6.20 12.33 5.62
CA CYS A 137 -5.04 12.30 4.72
C CYS A 137 -3.73 12.63 5.46
N LEU A 138 -2.64 11.97 5.06
CA LEU A 138 -1.32 12.15 5.69
C LEU A 138 -0.65 13.48 5.29
N THR A 139 -0.51 13.71 3.98
CA THR A 139 0.33 14.78 3.44
C THR A 139 -0.50 15.96 2.93
N ASN A 140 -1.32 15.72 1.90
CA ASN A 140 -2.10 16.76 1.23
C ASN A 140 -3.58 16.36 1.24
N ARG A 141 -4.45 17.32 1.59
CA ARG A 141 -5.91 17.17 1.49
C ARG A 141 -6.46 17.50 0.12
N GLU A 142 -5.74 18.36 -0.59
CA GLU A 142 -6.08 18.86 -1.90
C GLU A 142 -4.85 18.70 -2.80
N PHE A 143 -5.06 18.25 -4.02
CA PHE A 143 -4.04 18.26 -5.05
C PHE A 143 -3.96 19.64 -5.69
N GLY A 144 -3.26 20.56 -5.02
CA GLY A 144 -3.09 21.96 -5.44
C GLY A 144 -1.67 22.30 -5.88
N LYS A 145 -1.44 23.59 -6.17
CA LYS A 145 -0.13 24.12 -6.61
C LYS A 145 1.03 23.66 -5.72
N GLN A 146 0.83 23.60 -4.39
CA GLN A 146 1.88 23.21 -3.45
C GLN A 146 2.25 21.72 -3.58
N ALA A 147 1.29 20.83 -3.81
CA ALA A 147 1.56 19.40 -4.03
C ALA A 147 2.36 19.21 -5.32
N ILE A 148 1.96 19.89 -6.40
CA ILE A 148 2.65 19.86 -7.70
C ILE A 148 4.08 20.40 -7.56
N LEU A 149 4.26 21.52 -6.86
CA LEU A 149 5.59 22.09 -6.62
C LEU A 149 6.46 21.18 -5.76
N ALA A 150 5.90 20.50 -4.75
CA ALA A 150 6.64 19.54 -3.94
C ALA A 150 7.18 18.37 -4.78
N ASP A 151 6.34 17.78 -5.64
CA ASP A 151 6.75 16.70 -6.55
C ASP A 151 7.77 17.20 -7.59
N LEU A 152 7.58 18.40 -8.13
CA LEU A 152 8.53 19.02 -9.05
C LEU A 152 9.90 19.24 -8.41
N LEU A 153 9.92 19.77 -7.18
CA LEU A 153 11.15 20.01 -6.44
C LEU A 153 11.82 18.69 -6.05
N TYR A 154 11.04 17.66 -5.69
CA TYR A 154 11.55 16.32 -5.47
C TYR A 154 12.27 15.80 -6.73
N PHE A 155 11.63 15.88 -7.90
CA PHE A 155 12.26 15.50 -9.16
C PHE A 155 13.52 16.31 -9.45
N LYS A 156 13.46 17.64 -9.26
CA LYS A 156 14.60 18.54 -9.44
C LYS A 156 15.80 18.13 -8.60
N TYR A 157 15.61 17.90 -7.29
CA TYR A 157 16.72 17.62 -6.38
C TYR A 157 17.27 16.20 -6.52
N TYR A 158 16.41 15.20 -6.71
CA TYR A 158 16.84 13.80 -6.73
C TYR A 158 17.22 13.28 -8.11
N PHE A 159 16.82 13.97 -9.19
CA PHE A 159 17.12 13.56 -10.57
C PHE A 159 17.88 14.63 -11.34
N LEU A 160 17.30 15.82 -11.58
CA LEU A 160 17.95 16.83 -12.44
C LEU A 160 19.31 17.28 -11.89
N ASP A 161 19.34 17.69 -10.62
CA ASP A 161 20.57 18.16 -9.98
C ASP A 161 21.58 17.02 -9.82
N ALA A 162 21.10 15.80 -9.50
CA ALA A 162 21.94 14.61 -9.35
C ALA A 162 22.59 14.17 -10.67
N LEU A 163 21.84 14.24 -11.77
CA LEU A 163 22.30 13.93 -13.13
C LEU A 163 23.09 15.09 -13.75
N ARG A 164 23.10 16.27 -13.12
CA ARG A 164 23.71 17.51 -13.62
C ARG A 164 23.19 17.93 -14.99
N GLU A 165 21.92 17.64 -15.25
CA GLU A 165 21.26 18.06 -16.49
C GLU A 165 21.04 19.57 -16.46
N PRO A 166 21.35 20.30 -17.55
CA PRO A 166 21.11 21.74 -17.61
C PRO A 166 19.62 22.04 -17.75
N TYR A 167 19.11 22.96 -16.95
CA TYR A 167 17.74 23.47 -17.05
C TYR A 167 17.68 24.96 -16.67
N ASP A 168 16.64 25.63 -17.16
CA ASP A 168 16.35 27.01 -16.80
C ASP A 168 15.67 27.06 -15.42
N LYS A 169 16.38 27.61 -14.44
CA LYS A 169 15.92 27.66 -13.04
C LYS A 169 14.70 28.56 -12.85
N GLN A 170 14.58 29.62 -13.65
CA GLN A 170 13.49 30.58 -13.53
C GLN A 170 12.22 30.00 -14.15
N ARG A 171 12.32 29.47 -15.37
CA ARG A 171 11.19 28.84 -16.07
C ARG A 171 10.66 27.55 -15.42
N LEU A 172 11.44 26.94 -14.53
CA LEU A 172 11.00 25.74 -13.81
C LEU A 172 9.93 26.05 -12.76
N ILE A 173 9.98 27.24 -12.15
CA ILE A 173 9.12 27.60 -11.01
C ILE A 173 7.96 28.51 -11.40
N ASP A 174 8.16 29.33 -12.45
CA ASP A 174 7.16 30.25 -13.01
C ASP A 174 6.03 29.52 -13.75
#